data_AF-A0A453B9L0-F1
#
_entry.id   AF-A0A453B9L0-F1
#
_cell.length_a   1.000
_cell.length_b   1.000
_cell.length_c   1.000
_cell.angle_alpha   90.00
_cell.angle_beta   90.00
_cell.angle_gamma   90.00
#
_symmetry.space_group_name_H-M   'P 1'
#
loop_
_entity.id
_entity.type
_entity.pdbx_description
1 polymer ?
#
loop_
_entity_poly.entity_id
_entity_poly.type
_entity_poly.pdbx_seq_one_letter_code
_entity_poly.pdbx_strand_id
1 'polypeptide(L)'
;MMARRRPTVSQTTKRSPSPPPMAPGAPLVGILPALLAKGPLQVIRNAHTEMGSVAFDVDFATRREQFRFFGDAMKPAKLRTYAGLMVREVEEYFARWGQSGTVDLKQELEHLVTLVASRCLFGEEVRAKMFGEVATHLRELNDGMRLVTIMFPHLPIPAHRRRDRARARLGEIFSDIVSSRKASYPDGGPDDMLQCLIDSRYKDGRATTETEHGDRMDYEVLQEMDTLHRCVKEVLRLHPPAMMLLRHARRSFTVRTREGDEYEIPEGRTVASPLVLHNCLPHVYRDPERYEPNRFGPGRGEDGAGGAFSYTAFGGGRHACVGEAFAYMQIKVIWSHLLRNFEMEMVSPFPETDWNVVMPGPKGKAMVRYSRKRMSAAA
;
A
#
# COMPACT_ATOMS: atom_id res chain seq x y z
N MET A 1 -26.55 11.20 -4.63
CA MET A 1 -25.83 12.43 -4.24
C MET A 1 -26.60 13.10 -3.11
N MET A 2 -25.91 13.87 -2.26
CA MET A 2 -26.40 14.51 -1.01
C MET A 2 -26.79 13.56 0.14
N ALA A 3 -26.18 13.79 1.31
CA ALA A 3 -26.68 13.34 2.59
C ALA A 3 -27.88 14.22 2.99
N ARG A 4 -28.86 13.66 3.71
CA ARG A 4 -30.01 14.43 4.18
C ARG A 4 -29.67 15.05 5.53
N ARG A 5 -29.63 16.39 5.59
CA ARG A 5 -29.72 17.14 6.86
C ARG A 5 -31.05 16.76 7.49
N ARG A 6 -31.06 16.32 8.75
CA ARG A 6 -32.30 15.88 9.43
C ARG A 6 -33.20 17.09 9.74
N PRO A 7 -34.45 17.14 9.23
CA PRO A 7 -35.49 17.98 9.82
C PRO A 7 -36.09 17.27 11.04
N THR A 8 -36.75 18.04 11.90
CA THR A 8 -37.57 17.51 12.99
C THR A 8 -38.76 16.67 12.49
N VAL A 9 -39.24 15.78 13.35
CA VAL A 9 -39.98 14.54 13.01
C VAL A 9 -41.37 14.76 12.38
N SER A 10 -41.69 13.96 11.36
CA SER A 10 -43.04 13.43 11.13
C SER A 10 -42.98 12.12 10.32
N GLN A 11 -43.70 11.07 10.74
CA GLN A 11 -43.71 9.76 10.08
C GLN A 11 -44.84 9.66 9.04
N THR A 12 -44.53 9.23 7.82
CA THR A 12 -45.50 8.55 6.94
C THR A 12 -44.85 7.39 6.20
N THR A 13 -45.49 6.24 6.23
CA THR A 13 -45.04 5.00 5.60
C THR A 13 -45.40 4.97 4.12
N LYS A 14 -44.39 4.91 3.23
CA LYS A 14 -44.57 4.54 1.82
C LYS A 14 -43.78 3.28 1.50
N ARG A 15 -44.50 2.21 1.11
CA ARG A 15 -43.90 1.02 0.49
C ARG A 15 -43.25 1.41 -0.84
N SER A 16 -42.06 0.89 -1.12
CA SER A 16 -41.43 0.99 -2.44
C SER A 16 -42.18 0.11 -3.46
N PRO A 17 -42.43 0.58 -4.70
CA PRO A 17 -43.02 -0.26 -5.73
C PRO A 17 -42.02 -1.33 -6.20
N SER A 18 -42.51 -2.53 -6.48
CA SER A 18 -41.74 -3.58 -7.15
C SER A 18 -41.52 -3.23 -8.64
N PRO A 19 -40.35 -3.56 -9.22
CA PRO A 19 -40.08 -3.27 -10.63
C PRO A 19 -40.94 -4.13 -11.57
N PRO A 20 -41.28 -3.64 -12.78
CA PRO A 20 -42.03 -4.41 -13.76
C PRO A 20 -41.17 -5.53 -14.40
N PRO A 21 -41.78 -6.62 -14.88
CA PRO A 21 -41.06 -7.67 -15.59
C PRO A 21 -40.60 -7.21 -16.97
N MET A 22 -39.40 -7.62 -17.40
CA MET A 22 -38.87 -7.33 -18.73
C MET A 22 -39.24 -8.42 -19.74
N ALA A 23 -39.54 -8.02 -20.97
CA ALA A 23 -39.76 -8.94 -22.09
C ALA A 23 -38.43 -9.52 -22.64
N PRO A 24 -38.43 -10.73 -23.24
CA PRO A 24 -37.23 -11.30 -23.85
C PRO A 24 -36.79 -10.49 -25.09
N GLY A 25 -35.52 -10.10 -25.16
CA GLY A 25 -34.90 -9.50 -26.36
C GLY A 25 -34.48 -8.02 -26.28
N ALA A 26 -34.55 -7.35 -25.13
CA ALA A 26 -34.15 -5.95 -25.01
C ALA A 26 -32.61 -5.73 -25.18
N PRO A 27 -32.17 -4.67 -25.90
CA PRO A 27 -30.76 -4.44 -26.19
C PRO A 27 -29.93 -3.92 -25.00
N LEU A 28 -28.60 -4.07 -25.12
CA LEU A 28 -27.56 -3.86 -24.10
C LEU A 28 -27.57 -2.52 -23.33
N VAL A 29 -28.27 -1.50 -23.81
CA VAL A 29 -28.46 -0.21 -23.10
C VAL A 29 -29.26 -0.39 -21.80
N GLY A 30 -30.14 -1.41 -21.71
CA GLY A 30 -30.90 -1.73 -20.50
C GLY A 30 -30.07 -2.25 -19.31
N ILE A 31 -28.80 -2.60 -19.52
CA ILE A 31 -27.94 -3.17 -18.48
C ILE A 31 -27.29 -2.08 -17.62
N LEU A 32 -27.06 -0.87 -18.18
CA LEU A 32 -26.44 0.25 -17.45
C LEU A 32 -27.22 0.65 -16.18
N PRO A 33 -28.56 0.83 -16.23
CA PRO A 33 -29.35 1.13 -15.02
C PRO A 33 -29.31 0.01 -13.97
N ALA A 34 -29.26 -1.27 -14.39
CA ALA A 34 -29.19 -2.41 -13.49
C ALA A 34 -27.81 -2.54 -12.80
N LEU A 35 -26.72 -2.21 -13.51
CA LEU A 35 -25.36 -2.09 -12.96
C LEU A 35 -25.21 -0.88 -12.04
N LEU A 36 -25.90 0.23 -12.30
CA LEU A 36 -25.94 1.39 -11.39
C LEU A 36 -26.77 1.11 -10.13
N ALA A 37 -27.79 0.25 -10.21
CA ALA A 37 -28.58 -0.20 -9.06
C ALA A 37 -27.85 -1.24 -8.18
N LYS A 38 -27.03 -2.12 -8.79
CA LYS A 38 -26.18 -3.08 -8.07
C LYS A 38 -24.75 -2.53 -7.96
N GLY A 39 -24.50 -1.75 -6.91
CA GLY A 39 -23.23 -1.04 -6.73
C GLY A 39 -21.98 -1.93 -6.92
N PRO A 40 -20.86 -1.37 -7.43
CA PRO A 40 -19.74 -2.12 -8.03
C PRO A 40 -19.14 -3.22 -7.13
N LEU A 41 -19.21 -3.06 -5.81
CA LEU A 41 -18.79 -4.08 -4.84
C LEU A 41 -19.54 -5.42 -4.95
N GLN A 42 -20.81 -5.42 -5.40
CA GLN A 42 -21.60 -6.64 -5.55
C GLN A 42 -21.21 -7.43 -6.81
N VAL A 43 -20.68 -6.76 -7.83
CA VAL A 43 -20.09 -7.39 -9.02
C VAL A 43 -18.75 -8.05 -8.66
N ILE A 44 -17.91 -7.34 -7.90
CA ILE A 44 -16.64 -7.86 -7.37
C ILE A 44 -16.87 -9.11 -6.50
N ARG A 45 -17.88 -9.10 -5.62
CA ARG A 45 -18.13 -10.20 -4.67
C ARG A 45 -18.53 -11.54 -5.32
N ASN A 46 -19.00 -11.53 -6.56
CA ASN A 46 -19.54 -12.73 -7.23
C ASN A 46 -18.54 -13.40 -8.18
N ALA A 47 -17.32 -12.87 -8.34
CA ALA A 47 -16.41 -13.25 -9.43
C ALA A 47 -15.13 -13.99 -8.99
N HIS A 48 -15.04 -14.44 -7.73
CA HIS A 48 -13.78 -14.90 -7.12
C HIS A 48 -13.81 -16.32 -6.50
N THR A 49 -14.85 -17.12 -6.73
CA THR A 49 -15.01 -18.45 -6.09
C THR A 49 -14.13 -19.58 -6.65
N GLU A 50 -12.98 -19.30 -7.25
CA GLU A 50 -12.01 -20.32 -7.68
C GLU A 50 -10.55 -19.91 -7.33
N MET A 51 -9.87 -20.79 -6.59
CA MET A 51 -8.50 -20.70 -6.07
C MET A 51 -8.20 -19.67 -4.97
N GLY A 52 -8.05 -20.18 -3.73
CA GLY A 52 -7.15 -19.60 -2.71
C GLY A 52 -7.43 -18.15 -2.33
N SER A 53 -8.63 -17.85 -1.85
CA SER A 53 -9.03 -16.50 -1.43
C SER A 53 -8.15 -15.94 -0.30
N VAL A 54 -7.66 -14.71 -0.47
CA VAL A 54 -6.81 -13.99 0.50
C VAL A 54 -7.34 -12.58 0.77
N ALA A 55 -7.23 -12.15 2.02
CA ALA A 55 -7.59 -10.84 2.57
C ALA A 55 -9.03 -10.41 2.22
N PHE A 56 -9.20 -9.61 1.16
CA PHE A 56 -10.49 -9.03 0.80
C PHE A 56 -11.46 -10.02 0.16
N ASP A 57 -10.97 -11.20 -0.22
CA ASP A 57 -11.73 -12.23 -0.91
C ASP A 57 -12.36 -13.30 0.01
N VAL A 58 -11.89 -13.40 1.26
CA VAL A 58 -12.47 -14.29 2.28
C VAL A 58 -13.53 -13.62 3.13
N ASP A 59 -14.28 -14.42 3.90
CA ASP A 59 -15.21 -13.93 4.92
C ASP A 59 -14.51 -13.07 6.00
N PHE A 60 -15.30 -12.39 6.84
CA PHE A 60 -14.76 -11.43 7.80
C PHE A 60 -13.92 -12.09 8.92
N ALA A 61 -14.23 -13.31 9.35
CA ALA A 61 -13.48 -14.00 10.39
C ALA A 61 -12.10 -14.44 9.85
N THR A 62 -12.08 -15.16 8.72
CA THR A 62 -10.83 -15.57 8.05
C THR A 62 -9.98 -14.36 7.68
N ARG A 63 -10.59 -13.28 7.16
CA ARG A 63 -9.90 -12.01 6.87
C ARG A 63 -9.20 -11.44 8.10
N ARG A 64 -9.90 -11.37 9.23
CA ARG A 64 -9.35 -10.83 10.47
C ARG A 64 -8.13 -11.63 10.95
N GLU A 65 -8.13 -12.94 10.72
CA GLU A 65 -7.01 -13.81 11.11
C GLU A 65 -5.84 -13.74 10.12
N GLN A 66 -6.10 -13.62 8.81
CA GLN A 66 -5.06 -13.32 7.82
C GLN A 66 -4.39 -11.95 8.07
N PHE A 67 -5.16 -10.91 8.40
CA PHE A 67 -4.60 -9.61 8.81
C PHE A 67 -3.80 -9.68 10.12
N ARG A 68 -4.12 -10.62 11.03
CA ARG A 68 -3.28 -10.90 12.20
C ARG A 68 -1.94 -11.50 11.80
N PHE A 69 -1.92 -12.50 10.90
CA PHE A 69 -0.67 -13.09 10.40
C PHE A 69 0.24 -12.05 9.72
N PHE A 70 -0.33 -11.14 8.91
CA PHE A 70 0.42 -10.01 8.35
C PHE A 70 0.98 -9.08 9.44
N GLY A 71 0.22 -8.84 10.51
CA GLY A 71 0.68 -8.06 11.66
C GLY A 71 1.79 -8.74 12.46
N ASP A 72 1.72 -10.06 12.63
CA ASP A 72 2.72 -10.86 13.32
C ASP A 72 4.07 -10.83 12.58
N ALA A 73 4.05 -10.94 11.25
CA ALA A 73 5.25 -10.80 10.39
C ALA A 73 5.80 -9.36 10.31
N MET A 74 5.04 -8.35 10.77
CA MET A 74 5.43 -6.94 10.82
C MET A 74 5.78 -6.44 12.23
N LYS A 75 5.90 -7.35 13.21
CA LYS A 75 6.31 -7.02 14.59
C LYS A 75 7.75 -6.50 14.63
N PRO A 76 8.11 -5.60 15.60
CA PRO A 76 9.46 -5.05 15.73
C PRO A 76 10.59 -6.09 15.75
N ALA A 77 10.37 -7.26 16.36
CA ALA A 77 11.34 -8.36 16.36
C ALA A 77 11.68 -8.88 14.94
N LYS A 78 10.70 -8.97 14.03
CA LYS A 78 10.92 -9.36 12.63
C LYS A 78 11.50 -8.19 11.81
N LEU A 79 11.06 -6.96 12.09
CA LEU A 79 11.62 -5.76 11.45
C LEU A 79 13.12 -5.59 11.73
N ARG A 80 13.61 -5.93 12.94
CA ARG A 80 15.05 -6.01 13.25
C ARG A 80 15.79 -6.96 12.31
N THR A 81 15.30 -8.19 12.13
CA THR A 81 15.88 -9.16 11.18
C THR A 81 15.87 -8.60 9.74
N TYR A 82 14.79 -7.93 9.34
CA TYR A 82 14.66 -7.36 8.00
C TYR A 82 15.61 -6.18 7.77
N ALA A 83 15.87 -5.32 8.76
CA ALA A 83 16.76 -4.16 8.61
C ALA A 83 18.14 -4.57 8.04
N GLY A 84 18.75 -5.62 8.60
CA GLY A 84 20.02 -6.15 8.12
C GLY A 84 19.99 -6.75 6.71
N LEU A 85 18.84 -7.27 6.27
CA LEU A 85 18.64 -7.74 4.88
C LEU A 85 18.44 -6.55 3.92
N MET A 86 17.66 -5.54 4.32
CA MET A 86 17.45 -4.32 3.54
C MET A 86 18.76 -3.60 3.26
N VAL A 87 19.62 -3.44 4.26
CA VAL A 87 20.93 -2.76 4.11
C VAL A 87 21.79 -3.47 3.07
N ARG A 88 21.92 -4.80 3.14
CA ARG A 88 22.72 -5.58 2.17
C ARG A 88 22.18 -5.47 0.75
N GLU A 89 20.89 -5.66 0.54
CA GLU A 89 20.25 -5.53 -0.78
C GLU A 89 20.45 -4.14 -1.39
N VAL A 90 20.37 -3.08 -0.57
CA VAL A 90 20.60 -1.70 -1.00
C VAL A 90 22.08 -1.46 -1.34
N GLU A 91 23.02 -1.96 -0.52
CA GLU A 91 24.46 -1.87 -0.77
C GLU A 91 24.88 -2.64 -2.04
N GLU A 92 24.42 -3.88 -2.20
CA GLU A 92 24.67 -4.72 -3.38
C GLU A 92 24.07 -4.10 -4.65
N TYR A 93 22.85 -3.56 -4.57
CA TYR A 93 22.21 -2.90 -5.71
C TYR A 93 22.98 -1.65 -6.15
N PHE A 94 23.37 -0.78 -5.23
CA PHE A 94 24.11 0.44 -5.57
C PHE A 94 25.62 0.23 -5.74
N ALA A 95 26.18 -0.95 -5.43
CA ALA A 95 27.54 -1.31 -5.82
C ALA A 95 27.74 -1.28 -7.35
N ARG A 96 26.68 -1.58 -8.13
CA ARG A 96 26.71 -1.57 -9.60
C ARG A 96 26.82 -0.17 -10.22
N TRP A 97 26.55 0.90 -9.47
CA TRP A 97 26.65 2.28 -9.97
C TRP A 97 28.12 2.68 -10.16
N GLY A 98 28.41 3.46 -11.20
CA GLY A 98 29.77 3.93 -11.50
C GLY A 98 30.26 5.00 -10.52
N GLN A 99 31.39 5.64 -10.85
CA GLN A 99 31.85 6.83 -10.12
C GLN A 99 30.95 8.05 -10.35
N SER A 100 30.31 8.13 -11.52
CA SER A 100 29.26 9.09 -11.85
C SER A 100 28.38 8.54 -12.97
N GLY A 101 27.21 9.15 -13.18
CA GLY A 101 26.30 8.75 -14.23
C GLY A 101 25.02 9.59 -14.30
N THR A 102 24.07 9.14 -15.09
CA THR A 102 22.70 9.69 -15.13
C THR A 102 21.72 8.53 -15.30
N VAL A 103 20.70 8.46 -14.46
CA VAL A 103 19.74 7.35 -14.35
C VAL A 103 18.32 7.86 -14.23
N ASP A 104 17.35 7.01 -14.55
CA ASP A 104 15.95 7.22 -14.18
C ASP A 104 15.74 6.73 -12.74
N LEU A 105 15.83 7.64 -11.77
CA LEU A 105 15.78 7.29 -10.35
C LEU A 105 14.46 6.62 -9.97
N LYS A 106 13.35 6.95 -10.65
CA LYS A 106 12.05 6.29 -10.46
C LYS A 106 12.16 4.78 -10.76
N GLN A 107 12.76 4.43 -11.90
CA GLN A 107 12.94 3.04 -12.32
C GLN A 107 13.89 2.27 -11.39
N GLU A 108 15.00 2.89 -10.99
CA GLU A 108 15.96 2.28 -10.06
C GLU A 108 15.31 1.98 -8.70
N LEU A 109 14.57 2.95 -8.14
CA LEU A 109 13.85 2.78 -6.86
C LEU A 109 12.75 1.72 -6.95
N GLU A 110 11.97 1.68 -8.03
CA GLU A 110 10.94 0.65 -8.25
C GLU A 110 11.52 -0.78 -8.27
N HIS A 111 12.68 -0.95 -8.91
CA HIS A 111 13.38 -2.24 -8.96
C HIS A 111 13.92 -2.61 -7.58
N LEU A 112 14.60 -1.69 -6.91
CA LEU A 112 15.20 -1.92 -5.59
C LEU A 112 14.15 -2.23 -4.51
N VAL A 113 13.06 -1.46 -4.46
CA VAL A 113 11.94 -1.72 -3.53
C VAL A 113 11.36 -3.11 -3.75
N THR A 114 11.25 -3.55 -5.01
CA THR A 114 10.73 -4.87 -5.40
C THR A 114 11.68 -6.01 -4.98
N LEU A 115 12.99 -5.84 -5.13
CA LEU A 115 14.01 -6.81 -4.69
C LEU A 115 14.04 -6.93 -3.15
N VAL A 116 14.14 -5.80 -2.44
CA VAL A 116 14.16 -5.74 -0.97
C VAL A 116 12.88 -6.34 -0.38
N ALA A 117 11.70 -5.95 -0.89
CA ALA A 117 10.44 -6.52 -0.44
C ALA A 117 10.42 -8.04 -0.62
N SER A 118 10.94 -8.56 -1.74
CA SER A 118 10.99 -10.00 -1.97
C SER A 118 11.99 -10.71 -1.05
N ARG A 119 13.17 -10.13 -0.78
CA ARG A 119 14.15 -10.74 0.11
C ARG A 119 13.68 -10.83 1.56
N CYS A 120 12.99 -9.80 2.05
CA CYS A 120 12.47 -9.76 3.43
C CYS A 120 11.15 -10.50 3.59
N LEU A 121 10.23 -10.36 2.63
CA LEU A 121 8.87 -10.90 2.76
C LEU A 121 8.72 -12.30 2.17
N PHE A 122 9.53 -12.67 1.18
CA PHE A 122 9.40 -13.94 0.47
C PHE A 122 10.66 -14.83 0.52
N GLY A 123 11.75 -14.33 1.09
CA GLY A 123 12.97 -15.10 1.33
C GLY A 123 13.97 -15.12 0.18
N GLU A 124 15.08 -15.84 0.41
CA GLU A 124 16.21 -15.93 -0.54
C GLU A 124 15.81 -16.66 -1.82
N GLU A 125 15.01 -17.73 -1.73
CA GLU A 125 14.67 -18.57 -2.89
C GLU A 125 13.75 -17.84 -3.87
N VAL A 126 12.86 -16.97 -3.36
CA VAL A 126 12.10 -16.05 -4.21
C VAL A 126 13.03 -14.97 -4.75
N ARG A 127 13.86 -14.34 -3.91
CA ARG A 127 14.82 -13.30 -4.33
C ARG A 127 15.83 -13.77 -5.38
N ALA A 128 16.27 -15.02 -5.35
CA ALA A 128 17.15 -15.60 -6.35
C ALA A 128 16.42 -15.79 -7.69
N LYS A 129 15.15 -16.20 -7.67
CA LYS A 129 14.29 -16.30 -8.85
C LYS A 129 13.75 -14.95 -9.35
N MET A 130 13.94 -13.86 -8.61
CA MET A 130 13.46 -12.51 -8.98
C MET A 130 14.26 -11.83 -10.11
N PHE A 131 15.31 -12.44 -10.65
CA PHE A 131 16.05 -11.89 -11.78
C PHE A 131 15.17 -11.84 -13.06
N GLY A 132 14.56 -10.69 -13.30
CA GLY A 132 13.85 -10.32 -14.54
C GLY A 132 12.36 -10.70 -14.59
N GLU A 133 12.01 -11.97 -14.37
CA GLU A 133 10.65 -12.49 -14.62
C GLU A 133 9.62 -11.92 -13.64
N VAL A 134 9.80 -12.16 -12.33
CA VAL A 134 8.85 -11.74 -11.28
C VAL A 134 8.68 -10.22 -11.22
N ALA A 135 9.77 -9.45 -11.34
CA ALA A 135 9.71 -7.99 -11.36
C ALA A 135 8.97 -7.43 -12.60
N THR A 136 8.92 -8.18 -13.70
CA THR A 136 8.10 -7.83 -14.87
C THR A 136 6.63 -8.10 -14.59
N HIS A 137 6.28 -9.26 -14.03
CA HIS A 137 4.90 -9.58 -13.69
C HIS A 137 4.33 -8.68 -12.57
N LEU A 138 5.11 -8.27 -11.58
CA LEU A 138 4.67 -7.29 -10.58
C LEU A 138 4.35 -5.91 -11.21
N ARG A 139 5.12 -5.48 -12.21
CA ARG A 139 4.81 -4.27 -13.00
C ARG A 139 3.55 -4.47 -13.85
N GLU A 140 3.38 -5.61 -14.50
CA GLU A 140 2.16 -5.93 -15.27
C GLU A 140 0.90 -6.00 -14.40
N LEU A 141 1.02 -6.47 -13.15
CA LEU A 141 -0.06 -6.39 -12.17
C LEU A 141 -0.44 -4.93 -11.86
N ASN A 142 0.55 -4.07 -11.59
CA ASN A 142 0.34 -2.66 -11.27
C ASN A 142 -0.24 -1.87 -12.46
N ASP A 143 0.29 -2.06 -13.67
CA ASP A 143 -0.22 -1.51 -14.93
C ASP A 143 -1.67 -1.93 -15.24
N GLY A 144 -2.08 -3.07 -14.67
CA GLY A 144 -3.42 -3.62 -14.70
C GLY A 144 -4.42 -2.93 -13.76
N MET A 145 -3.95 -2.10 -12.82
CA MET A 145 -4.76 -1.38 -11.84
C MET A 145 -5.05 0.06 -12.32
N ARG A 146 -5.86 0.15 -13.37
CA ARG A 146 -6.31 1.42 -13.98
C ARG A 146 -7.63 1.87 -13.37
N LEU A 147 -8.00 3.15 -13.53
CA LEU A 147 -9.30 3.64 -13.04
C LEU A 147 -10.49 2.85 -13.61
N VAL A 148 -10.42 2.42 -14.88
CA VAL A 148 -11.44 1.57 -15.52
C VAL A 148 -11.59 0.21 -14.82
N THR A 149 -10.54 -0.29 -14.17
CA THR A 149 -10.53 -1.58 -13.44
C THR A 149 -11.42 -1.54 -12.20
N ILE A 150 -11.63 -0.37 -11.58
CA ILE A 150 -12.55 -0.20 -10.43
C ILE A 150 -14.00 -0.44 -10.85
N MET A 151 -14.37 -0.01 -12.08
CA MET A 151 -15.73 -0.13 -12.60
C MET A 151 -15.96 -1.44 -13.35
N PHE A 152 -14.94 -1.92 -14.09
CA PHE A 152 -15.03 -3.06 -15.00
C PHE A 152 -13.79 -3.98 -14.87
N PRO A 153 -13.61 -4.69 -13.73
CA PRO A 153 -12.37 -5.43 -13.43
C PRO A 153 -12.02 -6.55 -14.42
N HIS A 154 -13.01 -7.06 -15.17
CA HIS A 154 -12.86 -8.12 -16.18
C HIS A 154 -13.01 -7.62 -17.63
N LEU A 155 -12.97 -6.31 -17.87
CA LEU A 155 -13.06 -5.76 -19.23
C LEU A 155 -11.91 -6.33 -20.09
N PRO A 156 -12.14 -6.87 -21.30
CA PRO A 156 -11.15 -7.68 -22.03
C PRO A 156 -10.05 -6.85 -22.75
N ILE A 157 -9.63 -5.74 -22.15
CA ILE A 157 -8.59 -4.82 -22.65
C ILE A 157 -7.17 -5.41 -22.50
N PRO A 158 -6.18 -4.98 -23.32
CA PRO A 158 -4.81 -5.49 -23.24
C PRO A 158 -4.15 -5.40 -21.87
N ALA A 159 -4.47 -4.36 -21.07
CA ALA A 159 -3.92 -4.20 -19.71
C ALA A 159 -4.40 -5.30 -18.75
N HIS A 160 -5.71 -5.59 -18.71
CA HIS A 160 -6.23 -6.68 -17.88
C HIS A 160 -5.74 -8.06 -18.35
N ARG A 161 -5.63 -8.28 -19.66
CA ARG A 161 -5.07 -9.54 -20.19
C ARG A 161 -3.61 -9.77 -19.76
N ARG A 162 -2.79 -8.71 -19.66
CA ARG A 162 -1.43 -8.80 -19.10
C ARG A 162 -1.45 -9.06 -17.60
N ARG A 163 -2.24 -8.28 -16.84
CA ARG A 163 -2.46 -8.48 -15.40
C ARG A 163 -2.83 -9.92 -15.05
N ASP A 164 -3.76 -10.51 -15.79
CA ASP A 164 -4.30 -11.84 -15.47
C ASP A 164 -3.29 -12.95 -15.79
N ARG A 165 -2.49 -12.80 -16.85
CA ARG A 165 -1.34 -13.67 -17.14
C ARG A 165 -0.24 -13.55 -16.08
N ALA A 166 0.11 -12.31 -15.71
CA ALA A 166 1.08 -12.03 -14.66
C ALA A 166 0.65 -12.63 -13.31
N ARG A 167 -0.64 -12.49 -12.94
CA ARG A 167 -1.22 -13.13 -11.75
C ARG A 167 -1.05 -14.64 -11.77
N ALA A 168 -1.41 -15.30 -12.88
CA ALA A 168 -1.31 -16.75 -13.01
C ALA A 168 0.15 -17.21 -12.86
N ARG A 169 1.07 -16.56 -13.58
CA ARG A 169 2.49 -16.90 -13.57
C ARG A 169 3.16 -16.69 -12.20
N LEU A 170 2.78 -15.63 -11.49
CA LEU A 170 3.20 -15.42 -10.10
C LEU A 170 2.66 -16.53 -9.18
N GLY A 171 1.41 -16.95 -9.37
CA GLY A 171 0.80 -18.05 -8.62
C GLY A 171 1.57 -19.36 -8.77
N GLU A 172 1.99 -19.71 -9.99
CA GLU A 172 2.87 -20.86 -10.28
C GLU A 172 4.20 -20.74 -9.51
N ILE A 173 4.92 -19.62 -9.67
CA ILE A 173 6.23 -19.39 -9.05
C ILE A 173 6.16 -19.51 -7.51
N PHE A 174 5.15 -18.91 -6.88
CA PHE A 174 4.96 -19.04 -5.43
C PHE A 174 4.56 -20.45 -5.01
N SER A 175 3.71 -21.14 -5.77
CA SER A 175 3.31 -22.53 -5.50
C SER A 175 4.49 -23.49 -5.55
N ASP A 176 5.35 -23.36 -6.55
CA ASP A 176 6.57 -24.17 -6.69
C ASP A 176 7.52 -23.96 -5.51
N ILE A 177 7.68 -22.72 -5.06
CA ILE A 177 8.59 -22.36 -3.96
C ILE A 177 8.04 -22.84 -2.61
N VAL A 178 6.73 -22.69 -2.36
CA VAL A 178 6.07 -23.26 -1.17
C VAL A 178 6.19 -24.78 -1.15
N SER A 179 6.03 -25.45 -2.30
CA SER A 179 6.16 -26.90 -2.42
C SER A 179 7.60 -27.36 -2.18
N SER A 180 8.57 -26.65 -2.77
CA SER A 180 10.00 -26.89 -2.54
C SER A 180 10.37 -26.71 -1.07
N ARG A 181 9.95 -25.62 -0.42
CA ARG A 181 10.23 -25.36 1.00
C ARG A 181 9.68 -26.45 1.91
N LYS A 182 8.44 -26.91 1.68
CA LYS A 182 7.82 -28.00 2.44
C LYS A 182 8.57 -29.34 2.30
N ALA A 183 9.22 -29.58 1.17
CA ALA A 183 10.04 -30.77 0.95
C ALA A 183 11.45 -30.64 1.56
N SER A 184 12.05 -29.44 1.53
CA SER A 184 13.40 -29.19 2.03
C SER A 184 13.49 -28.92 3.54
N TYR A 185 12.43 -28.42 4.16
CA TYR A 185 12.40 -27.99 5.56
C TYR A 185 11.18 -28.55 6.32
N PRO A 186 11.11 -29.88 6.57
CA PRO A 186 9.97 -30.51 7.23
C PRO A 186 9.73 -30.01 8.68
N ASP A 187 10.78 -29.61 9.40
CA ASP A 187 10.74 -29.21 10.81
C ASP A 187 10.91 -27.68 11.05
N GLY A 188 10.85 -26.87 10.00
CA GLY A 188 10.93 -25.39 10.07
C GLY A 188 11.99 -24.80 9.13
N GLY A 189 11.63 -23.71 8.42
CA GLY A 189 12.45 -23.06 7.40
C GLY A 189 13.06 -21.71 7.79
N PRO A 190 13.55 -20.92 6.80
CA PRO A 190 14.21 -19.62 7.03
C PRO A 190 13.30 -18.56 7.66
N ASP A 191 13.83 -17.67 8.51
CA ASP A 191 12.98 -16.66 9.18
C ASP A 191 12.59 -15.46 8.29
N ASP A 192 11.60 -15.67 7.41
CA ASP A 192 10.97 -14.65 6.57
C ASP A 192 9.43 -14.69 6.62
N MET A 193 8.74 -13.69 6.05
CA MET A 193 7.26 -13.65 6.10
C MET A 193 6.62 -14.83 5.36
N LEU A 194 7.22 -15.36 4.28
CA LEU A 194 6.68 -16.51 3.57
C LEU A 194 6.74 -17.76 4.46
N GLN A 195 7.83 -17.96 5.20
CA GLN A 195 7.91 -19.02 6.20
C GLN A 195 6.91 -18.76 7.35
N CYS A 196 6.78 -17.54 7.85
CA CYS A 196 5.75 -17.20 8.84
C CYS A 196 4.33 -17.51 8.35
N LEU A 197 4.03 -17.32 7.05
CA LEU A 197 2.74 -17.66 6.43
C LEU A 197 2.56 -19.18 6.22
N ILE A 198 3.64 -19.93 6.00
CA ILE A 198 3.64 -21.41 5.90
C ILE A 198 3.43 -22.05 7.29
N ASP A 199 4.10 -21.51 8.30
CA ASP A 199 4.13 -22.04 9.67
C ASP A 199 2.97 -21.54 10.53
N SER A 200 2.21 -20.54 10.05
CA SER A 200 1.00 -20.03 10.70
C SER A 200 -0.05 -21.13 10.90
N ARG A 201 -0.05 -21.74 12.08
CA ARG A 201 -1.14 -22.56 12.62
C ARG A 201 -2.17 -21.68 13.34
N TYR A 202 -3.39 -22.21 13.50
CA TYR A 202 -4.44 -21.56 14.28
C TYR A 202 -4.16 -21.70 15.79
N LYS A 203 -5.13 -21.43 16.67
CA LYS A 203 -4.88 -21.17 18.10
C LYS A 203 -4.56 -22.42 18.96
N ASP A 204 -3.31 -22.85 18.96
CA ASP A 204 -2.78 -23.81 19.97
C ASP A 204 -1.30 -23.59 20.39
N GLY A 205 -0.45 -22.97 19.54
CA GLY A 205 0.66 -22.03 19.87
C GLY A 205 1.79 -22.35 20.89
N ARG A 206 3.05 -22.07 20.46
CA ARG A 206 4.17 -21.50 21.29
C ARG A 206 5.41 -21.16 20.42
N ALA A 207 6.21 -20.16 20.82
CA ALA A 207 7.63 -19.96 20.47
C ALA A 207 8.30 -18.85 21.33
N THR A 208 9.64 -18.76 21.33
CA THR A 208 10.50 -18.00 22.28
C THR A 208 11.37 -16.90 21.62
N THR A 209 12.34 -16.31 22.35
CA THR A 209 12.99 -14.99 22.12
C THR A 209 14.51 -15.11 21.74
N GLU A 210 15.42 -14.11 21.67
CA GLU A 210 15.53 -12.75 22.28
C GLU A 210 16.38 -11.71 21.49
N THR A 211 17.68 -11.52 21.80
CA THR A 211 18.62 -10.41 21.44
C THR A 211 19.99 -10.95 20.93
N GLU A 212 21.02 -10.23 20.45
CA GLU A 212 21.55 -8.85 20.62
C GLU A 212 22.21 -8.31 19.32
N HIS A 213 22.63 -7.03 19.24
CA HIS A 213 23.24 -6.38 18.06
C HIS A 213 24.48 -5.51 18.40
N GLY A 214 25.34 -5.28 17.40
CA GLY A 214 26.47 -4.34 17.47
C GLY A 214 26.82 -3.72 16.11
N ASP A 215 27.17 -2.43 16.15
CA ASP A 215 27.86 -1.59 15.15
C ASP A 215 27.50 -1.77 13.65
N ARG A 216 26.21 -1.95 13.36
CA ARG A 216 25.63 -1.96 12.01
C ARG A 216 24.52 -0.92 11.91
N MET A 217 24.09 -0.59 10.69
CA MET A 217 22.80 0.07 10.47
C MET A 217 21.68 -0.87 10.93
N ASP A 218 21.23 -0.68 12.17
CA ASP A 218 20.19 -1.47 12.82
C ASP A 218 18.82 -0.77 12.80
N TYR A 219 17.81 -1.46 13.33
CA TYR A 219 16.43 -0.97 13.35
C TYR A 219 16.27 0.25 14.25
N GLU A 220 17.04 0.29 15.34
CA GLU A 220 17.06 1.33 16.36
C GLU A 220 17.60 2.65 15.78
N VAL A 221 18.78 2.66 15.14
CA VAL A 221 19.31 3.81 14.39
C VAL A 221 18.35 4.25 13.29
N LEU A 222 17.67 3.30 12.62
CA LEU A 222 16.65 3.64 11.63
C LEU A 222 15.43 4.32 12.26
N GLN A 223 15.06 4.06 13.51
CA GLN A 223 14.00 4.84 14.18
C GLN A 223 14.46 6.28 14.40
N GLU A 224 15.67 6.48 14.93
CA GLU A 224 16.25 7.78 15.30
C GLU A 224 16.51 8.76 14.14
N MET A 225 16.37 8.32 12.88
CA MET A 225 16.44 9.17 11.69
C MET A 225 15.23 10.12 11.55
N ASP A 226 15.15 11.07 12.46
CA ASP A 226 14.02 11.96 12.71
C ASP A 226 13.74 12.91 11.53
N THR A 227 14.77 13.59 11.04
CA THR A 227 14.66 14.50 9.88
C THR A 227 14.27 13.74 8.60
N LEU A 228 14.84 12.56 8.36
CA LEU A 228 14.48 11.74 7.20
C LEU A 228 13.04 11.20 7.33
N HIS A 229 12.62 10.81 8.54
CA HIS A 229 11.22 10.43 8.81
C HIS A 229 10.26 11.58 8.46
N ARG A 230 10.55 12.80 8.94
CA ARG A 230 9.76 14.00 8.65
C ARG A 230 9.68 14.30 7.14
N CYS A 231 10.79 14.17 6.41
CA CYS A 231 10.81 14.34 4.95
C CYS A 231 9.91 13.31 4.24
N VAL A 232 10.03 12.03 4.58
CA VAL A 232 9.19 10.96 4.01
C VAL A 232 7.71 11.18 4.34
N LYS A 233 7.41 11.55 5.58
CA LYS A 233 6.05 11.85 6.07
C LYS A 233 5.42 13.04 5.33
N GLU A 234 6.20 14.07 4.99
CA GLU A 234 5.71 15.21 4.20
C GLU A 234 5.45 14.86 2.74
N VAL A 235 6.31 14.04 2.12
CA VAL A 235 6.04 13.50 0.78
C VAL A 235 4.75 12.67 0.78
N LEU A 236 4.56 11.79 1.78
CA LEU A 236 3.35 10.97 1.89
C LEU A 236 2.09 11.77 2.27
N ARG A 237 2.25 12.93 2.93
CA ARG A 237 1.15 13.87 3.19
C ARG A 237 0.65 14.48 1.87
N LEU A 238 1.55 15.03 1.06
CA LEU A 238 1.23 15.70 -0.21
C LEU A 238 0.87 14.73 -1.34
N HIS A 239 1.53 13.57 -1.37
CA HIS A 239 1.41 12.56 -2.43
C HIS A 239 1.09 11.17 -1.85
N PRO A 240 -0.05 10.98 -1.15
CA PRO A 240 -0.45 9.67 -0.64
C PRO A 240 -0.74 8.73 -1.81
N PRO A 241 -0.09 7.55 -1.93
CA PRO A 241 -0.30 6.65 -3.06
C PRO A 241 -1.75 6.17 -3.20
N ALA A 242 -2.44 5.96 -2.09
CA ALA A 242 -3.88 5.71 -2.10
C ALA A 242 -4.66 7.03 -2.10
N MET A 243 -5.28 7.39 -3.23
CA MET A 243 -6.09 8.63 -3.33
C MET A 243 -7.24 8.68 -2.33
N MET A 244 -7.93 7.55 -2.15
CA MET A 244 -9.22 7.50 -1.45
C MET A 244 -9.50 6.08 -0.93
N LEU A 245 -9.98 6.00 0.31
CA LEU A 245 -10.47 4.75 0.90
C LEU A 245 -12.00 4.71 0.85
N LEU A 246 -12.55 3.66 0.23
CA LEU A 246 -14.00 3.44 0.14
C LEU A 246 -14.49 2.47 1.21
N ARG A 247 -15.65 2.73 1.80
CA ARG A 247 -16.37 1.85 2.73
C ARG A 247 -17.85 1.81 2.38
N HIS A 248 -18.54 0.74 2.75
CA HIS A 248 -19.98 0.59 2.54
C HIS A 248 -20.70 0.59 3.89
N ALA A 249 -21.68 1.47 4.06
CA ALA A 249 -22.47 1.60 5.28
C ALA A 249 -23.34 0.36 5.49
N ARG A 250 -22.95 -0.49 6.44
CA ARG A 250 -23.66 -1.73 6.84
C ARG A 250 -24.88 -1.51 7.74
N ARG A 251 -25.09 -0.27 8.17
CA ARG A 251 -26.23 0.24 8.95
C ARG A 251 -26.24 1.75 8.81
N SER A 252 -27.38 2.41 9.04
CA SER A 252 -27.42 3.87 9.12
C SER A 252 -26.61 4.37 10.33
N PHE A 253 -25.96 5.53 10.19
CA PHE A 253 -25.27 6.21 11.28
C PHE A 253 -25.24 7.73 11.06
N THR A 254 -25.14 8.50 12.14
CA THR A 254 -25.00 9.96 12.08
C THR A 254 -23.52 10.34 12.09
N VAL A 255 -23.16 11.32 11.27
CA VAL A 255 -21.90 12.08 11.38
C VAL A 255 -22.21 13.50 11.82
N ARG A 256 -21.36 14.08 12.67
CA ARG A 256 -21.45 15.48 13.11
C ARG A 256 -20.24 16.24 12.58
N THR A 257 -20.45 17.43 12.02
CA THR A 257 -19.35 18.31 11.60
C THR A 257 -18.71 18.99 12.81
N ARG A 258 -17.56 19.64 12.60
CA ARG A 258 -16.90 20.45 13.63
C ARG A 258 -17.76 21.65 14.05
N GLU A 259 -18.55 22.17 13.10
CA GLU A 259 -19.50 23.28 13.27
C GLU A 259 -20.82 22.83 13.95
N GLY A 260 -20.98 21.53 14.24
CA GLY A 260 -22.10 20.98 15.00
C GLY A 260 -23.26 20.43 14.17
N ASP A 261 -23.27 20.62 12.84
CA ASP A 261 -24.32 20.07 11.96
C ASP A 261 -24.32 18.54 11.96
N GLU A 262 -25.51 17.93 11.98
CA GLU A 262 -25.67 16.48 11.90
C GLU A 262 -26.25 16.01 10.56
N TYR A 263 -25.61 14.98 10.01
CA TYR A 263 -26.01 14.33 8.77
C TYR A 263 -26.16 12.83 8.98
N GLU A 264 -27.30 12.28 8.56
CA GLU A 264 -27.47 10.83 8.53
C GLU A 264 -26.88 10.25 7.25
N ILE A 265 -26.06 9.21 7.41
CA ILE A 265 -25.55 8.35 6.35
C ILE A 265 -26.40 7.07 6.37
N PRO A 266 -27.31 6.88 5.39
CA PRO A 266 -28.13 5.67 5.34
C PRO A 266 -27.32 4.40 5.08
N GLU A 267 -27.84 3.27 5.55
CA GLU A 267 -27.42 1.94 5.10
C GLU A 267 -27.39 1.84 3.56
N GLY A 268 -26.47 1.03 3.03
CA GLY A 268 -26.32 0.83 1.58
C GLY A 268 -25.56 1.94 0.86
N ARG A 269 -25.16 3.02 1.55
CA ARG A 269 -24.34 4.08 0.95
C ARG A 269 -22.84 3.74 0.97
N THR A 270 -22.16 4.04 -0.13
CA THR A 270 -20.70 4.09 -0.15
C THR A 270 -20.24 5.42 0.42
N VAL A 271 -19.32 5.34 1.39
CA VAL A 271 -18.64 6.48 2.02
C VAL A 271 -17.21 6.51 1.49
N ALA A 272 -16.76 7.72 1.14
CA ALA A 272 -15.43 8.00 0.63
C ALA A 272 -14.61 8.76 1.68
N SER A 273 -13.37 8.34 1.89
CA SER A 273 -12.37 9.03 2.69
C SER A 273 -11.22 9.45 1.75
N PRO A 274 -11.25 10.67 1.17
CA PRO A 274 -10.22 11.15 0.24
C PRO A 274 -8.94 11.57 0.97
N LEU A 275 -7.93 10.72 0.95
CA LEU A 275 -6.64 10.92 1.66
C LEU A 275 -5.91 12.16 1.13
N VAL A 276 -5.94 12.38 -0.19
CA VAL A 276 -5.37 13.58 -0.85
C VAL A 276 -5.98 14.90 -0.37
N LEU A 277 -7.22 14.89 0.13
CA LEU A 277 -7.86 16.08 0.70
C LEU A 277 -7.64 16.16 2.21
N HIS A 278 -7.79 15.04 2.93
CA HIS A 278 -7.63 14.98 4.39
C HIS A 278 -6.23 15.42 4.84
N ASN A 279 -5.19 14.96 4.14
CA ASN A 279 -3.80 15.31 4.41
C ASN A 279 -3.44 16.77 4.03
N CYS A 280 -4.37 17.54 3.47
CA CYS A 280 -4.18 18.92 3.03
C CYS A 280 -5.23 19.89 3.62
N LEU A 281 -5.95 19.50 4.67
CA LEU A 281 -6.95 20.35 5.32
C LEU A 281 -6.30 21.59 5.98
N PRO A 282 -6.65 22.84 5.59
CA PRO A 282 -5.99 24.06 6.10
C PRO A 282 -6.15 24.31 7.61
N HIS A 283 -7.12 23.66 8.26
CA HIS A 283 -7.33 23.75 9.71
C HIS A 283 -6.53 22.72 10.52
N VAL A 284 -5.79 21.84 9.83
CA VAL A 284 -4.84 20.88 10.40
C VAL A 284 -3.41 21.31 10.03
N TYR A 285 -3.19 21.57 8.74
CA TYR A 285 -1.88 21.90 8.18
C TYR A 285 -1.82 23.35 7.74
N ARG A 286 -0.88 24.11 8.31
CA ARG A 286 -0.60 25.49 7.89
C ARG A 286 0.10 25.48 6.54
N ASP A 287 -0.32 26.34 5.60
CA ASP A 287 0.23 26.41 4.24
C ASP A 287 0.29 24.99 3.60
N PRO A 288 -0.86 24.31 3.44
CA PRO A 288 -0.93 22.86 3.25
C PRO A 288 -0.35 22.36 1.91
N GLU A 289 -0.26 23.22 0.91
CA GLU A 289 0.32 22.90 -0.40
C GLU A 289 1.86 22.98 -0.40
N ARG A 290 2.46 23.61 0.62
CA ARG A 290 3.92 23.76 0.73
C ARG A 290 4.55 22.52 1.35
N TYR A 291 5.59 22.00 0.71
CA TYR A 291 6.50 21.02 1.29
C TYR A 291 7.29 21.64 2.45
N GLU A 292 6.97 21.24 3.68
CA GLU A 292 7.61 21.73 4.91
C GLU A 292 7.73 20.59 5.95
N PRO A 293 8.77 19.74 5.85
CA PRO A 293 8.98 18.60 6.76
C PRO A 293 8.97 18.97 8.25
N ASN A 294 9.40 20.19 8.61
CA ASN A 294 9.46 20.63 9.99
C ASN A 294 8.07 20.82 10.64
N ARG A 295 6.96 20.68 9.89
CA ARG A 295 5.60 20.69 10.45
C ARG A 295 5.31 19.53 11.41
N PHE A 296 6.03 18.43 11.27
CA PHE A 296 6.00 17.28 12.18
C PHE A 296 7.09 17.34 13.26
N GLY A 297 7.83 18.46 13.35
CA GLY A 297 8.87 18.65 14.37
C GLY A 297 8.29 19.00 15.75
N PRO A 298 9.11 18.91 16.80
CA PRO A 298 8.76 19.41 18.13
C PRO A 298 8.25 20.86 18.08
N GLY A 299 7.19 21.16 18.83
CA GLY A 299 6.58 22.48 18.87
C GLY A 299 5.58 22.80 17.74
N ARG A 300 5.47 21.97 16.68
CA ARG A 300 4.39 22.08 15.67
C ARG A 300 3.42 20.90 15.73
N GLY A 301 3.88 19.67 15.51
CA GLY A 301 3.07 18.45 15.60
C GLY A 301 1.72 18.52 14.87
N GLU A 302 1.69 19.09 13.66
CA GLU A 302 0.42 19.39 12.94
C GLU A 302 -0.40 18.14 12.62
N ASP A 303 0.24 16.97 12.55
CA ASP A 303 -0.39 15.65 12.42
C ASP A 303 -1.17 15.19 13.67
N GLY A 304 -1.17 15.97 14.75
CA GLY A 304 -2.09 15.81 15.89
C GLY A 304 -3.20 16.86 15.97
N ALA A 305 -3.13 17.96 15.18
CA ALA A 305 -3.93 19.17 15.41
C ALA A 305 -5.45 18.99 15.22
N GLY A 306 -5.86 18.11 14.31
CA GLY A 306 -7.26 17.69 14.11
C GLY A 306 -7.65 16.40 14.85
N GLY A 307 -6.81 15.92 15.78
CA GLY A 307 -6.99 14.65 16.48
C GLY A 307 -6.47 13.42 15.70
N ALA A 308 -6.88 12.23 16.13
CA ALA A 308 -6.30 10.93 15.75
C ALA A 308 -6.39 10.52 14.26
N PHE A 309 -7.02 11.32 13.41
CA PHE A 309 -7.13 11.10 11.96
C PHE A 309 -6.71 12.33 11.13
N SER A 310 -5.83 13.16 11.69
CA SER A 310 -5.24 14.32 10.99
C SER A 310 -4.29 13.93 9.86
N TYR A 311 -3.47 12.90 10.09
CA TYR A 311 -2.58 12.29 9.11
C TYR A 311 -3.10 10.90 8.75
N THR A 312 -3.39 10.66 7.47
CA THR A 312 -4.07 9.43 7.01
C THR A 312 -3.42 8.78 5.80
N ALA A 313 -2.16 9.10 5.49
CA ALA A 313 -1.45 8.51 4.33
C ALA A 313 -1.40 6.96 4.36
N PHE A 314 -1.32 6.36 5.56
CA PHE A 314 -1.40 4.91 5.78
C PHE A 314 -2.80 4.43 6.19
N GLY A 315 -3.84 5.24 5.98
CA GLY A 315 -5.21 4.96 6.40
C GLY A 315 -5.44 5.25 7.88
N GLY A 316 -6.20 4.39 8.57
CA GLY A 316 -6.49 4.55 9.99
C GLY A 316 -7.43 3.50 10.56
N GLY A 317 -7.41 3.36 11.89
CA GLY A 317 -8.26 2.42 12.63
C GLY A 317 -8.02 0.94 12.27
N ARG A 318 -9.07 0.12 12.32
CA ARG A 318 -9.01 -1.34 12.12
C ARG A 318 -8.53 -1.82 10.73
N HIS A 319 -8.32 -0.90 9.79
CA HIS A 319 -7.80 -1.18 8.45
C HIS A 319 -6.71 -0.17 8.07
N ALA A 320 -5.90 0.27 9.04
CA ALA A 320 -4.64 0.95 8.79
C ALA A 320 -3.64 0.02 8.08
N CYS A 321 -2.61 0.60 7.45
CA CYS A 321 -1.59 -0.16 6.75
C CYS A 321 -0.73 -0.99 7.72
N VAL A 322 -0.77 -2.31 7.59
CA VAL A 322 0.06 -3.22 8.39
C VAL A 322 1.56 -3.10 8.07
N GLY A 323 1.90 -2.61 6.88
CA GLY A 323 3.27 -2.43 6.40
C GLY A 323 3.86 -1.04 6.63
N GLU A 324 3.23 -0.15 7.41
CA GLU A 324 3.71 1.23 7.63
C GLU A 324 5.15 1.29 8.14
N ALA A 325 5.46 0.54 9.21
CA ALA A 325 6.80 0.50 9.79
C ALA A 325 7.85 -0.07 8.82
N PHE A 326 7.49 -1.12 8.07
CA PHE A 326 8.35 -1.70 7.02
C PHE A 326 8.62 -0.69 5.89
N ALA A 327 7.60 0.05 5.44
CA ALA A 327 7.74 1.05 4.40
C ALA A 327 8.66 2.21 4.84
N TYR A 328 8.48 2.75 6.04
CA TYR A 328 9.40 3.76 6.57
C TYR A 328 10.83 3.23 6.71
N MET A 329 11.01 2.00 7.20
CA MET A 329 12.33 1.37 7.32
C MET A 329 13.00 1.22 5.96
N GLN A 330 12.30 0.65 4.96
CA GLN A 330 12.80 0.46 3.61
C GLN A 330 13.20 1.77 2.94
N ILE A 331 12.33 2.79 3.03
CA ILE A 331 12.61 4.13 2.47
C ILE A 331 13.81 4.77 3.18
N LYS A 332 13.91 4.67 4.52
CA LYS A 332 15.03 5.20 5.30
C LYS A 332 16.36 4.54 4.96
N VAL A 333 16.41 3.21 4.82
CA VAL A 333 17.64 2.49 4.42
C VAL A 333 18.11 2.96 3.04
N ILE A 334 17.20 2.98 2.05
CA ILE A 334 17.52 3.40 0.67
C ILE A 334 18.07 4.84 0.63
N TRP A 335 17.36 5.78 1.26
CA TRP A 335 17.79 7.19 1.25
C TRP A 335 19.02 7.45 2.13
N SER A 336 19.20 6.73 3.24
CA SER A 336 20.42 6.80 4.04
C SER A 336 21.64 6.39 3.21
N HIS A 337 21.55 5.24 2.51
CA HIS A 337 22.62 4.79 1.62
C HIS A 337 22.89 5.79 0.51
N LEU A 338 21.84 6.27 -0.19
CA LEU A 338 22.00 7.23 -1.29
C LEU A 338 22.65 8.55 -0.82
N LEU A 339 22.14 9.16 0.24
CA LEU A 339 22.64 10.45 0.76
C LEU A 339 24.05 10.36 1.34
N ARG A 340 24.44 9.20 1.89
CA ARG A 340 25.80 8.94 2.40
C ARG A 340 26.82 8.74 1.28
N ASN A 341 26.43 8.07 0.18
CA ASN A 341 27.38 7.60 -0.83
C ASN A 341 27.39 8.42 -2.13
N PHE A 342 26.36 9.20 -2.43
CA PHE A 342 26.23 9.93 -3.70
C PHE A 342 25.80 11.38 -3.50
N GLU A 343 26.41 12.30 -4.25
CA GLU A 343 25.76 13.57 -4.60
C GLU A 343 24.82 13.31 -5.77
N MET A 344 23.65 13.96 -5.75
CA MET A 344 22.58 13.76 -6.73
C MET A 344 21.92 15.07 -7.13
N GLU A 345 21.69 15.26 -8.42
CA GLU A 345 21.07 16.44 -9.02
C GLU A 345 19.96 16.00 -9.98
N MET A 346 18.76 16.57 -9.84
CA MET A 346 17.67 16.31 -10.78
C MET A 346 17.92 17.07 -12.09
N VAL A 347 17.98 16.33 -13.21
CA VAL A 347 18.29 16.88 -14.55
C VAL A 347 17.11 16.82 -15.52
N SER A 348 16.03 16.13 -15.16
CA SER A 348 14.71 16.33 -15.77
C SER A 348 13.95 17.46 -15.07
N PRO A 349 12.89 18.03 -15.67
CA PRO A 349 11.88 18.75 -14.90
C PRO A 349 11.34 17.90 -13.74
N PHE A 350 10.86 18.55 -12.68
CA PHE A 350 10.18 17.85 -11.59
C PHE A 350 8.90 17.18 -12.12
N PRO A 351 8.68 15.88 -11.88
CA PRO A 351 7.59 15.14 -12.52
C PRO A 351 6.22 15.54 -11.96
N GLU A 352 5.25 15.72 -12.86
CA GLU A 352 3.83 15.80 -12.50
C GLU A 352 3.35 14.48 -11.87
N THR A 353 2.21 14.50 -11.19
CA THR A 353 1.52 13.27 -10.73
C THR A 353 0.71 12.64 -11.86
N ASP A 354 0.84 11.33 -12.08
CA ASP A 354 -0.04 10.59 -12.99
C ASP A 354 -1.35 10.18 -12.29
N TRP A 355 -2.43 10.87 -12.63
CA TRP A 355 -3.77 10.63 -12.09
C TRP A 355 -4.59 9.56 -12.83
N ASN A 356 -4.04 8.92 -13.87
CA ASN A 356 -4.78 7.93 -14.69
C ASN A 356 -4.79 6.51 -14.09
N VAL A 357 -3.99 6.29 -13.05
CA VAL A 357 -3.80 5.02 -12.34
C VAL A 357 -4.50 5.04 -10.98
N VAL A 358 -4.76 3.85 -10.41
CA VAL A 358 -5.41 3.75 -9.07
C VAL A 358 -4.48 4.22 -7.95
N MET A 359 -3.16 4.08 -8.14
CA MET A 359 -2.13 4.55 -7.22
C MET A 359 -1.26 5.62 -7.91
N PRO A 360 -1.54 6.93 -7.74
CA PRO A 360 -0.77 7.97 -8.40
C PRO A 360 0.69 8.00 -7.95
N GLY A 361 1.55 8.40 -8.88
CA GLY A 361 2.98 8.57 -8.65
C GLY A 361 3.60 9.49 -9.71
N PRO A 362 4.93 9.62 -9.73
CA PRO A 362 5.63 10.47 -10.69
C PRO A 362 5.37 10.02 -12.14
N LYS A 363 4.91 10.95 -12.97
CA LYS A 363 4.62 10.75 -14.39
C LYS A 363 5.92 10.79 -15.21
N GLY A 364 6.09 9.83 -16.10
CA GLY A 364 7.28 9.75 -16.96
C GLY A 364 8.53 9.27 -16.22
N LYS A 365 9.68 9.84 -16.57
CA LYS A 365 11.00 9.50 -16.01
C LYS A 365 11.46 10.58 -15.03
N ALA A 366 12.16 10.19 -13.98
CA ALA A 366 12.80 11.11 -13.03
C ALA A 366 14.32 11.04 -13.22
N MET A 367 14.86 11.82 -14.16
CA MET A 367 16.27 11.73 -14.52
C MET A 367 17.14 12.44 -13.48
N VAL A 368 18.10 11.72 -12.91
CA VAL A 368 19.03 12.21 -11.89
C VAL A 368 20.47 11.95 -12.33
N ARG A 369 21.29 12.98 -12.30
CA ARG A 369 22.75 12.90 -12.41
C ARG A 369 23.31 12.58 -11.02
N TYR A 370 24.27 11.67 -10.94
CA TYR A 370 24.93 11.33 -9.68
C TYR A 370 26.45 11.31 -9.79
N SER A 371 27.13 11.51 -8.67
CA SER A 371 28.55 11.22 -8.48
C SER A 371 28.78 10.62 -7.09
N ARG A 372 29.69 9.64 -6.98
CA ARG A 372 30.06 9.06 -5.68
C ARG A 372 30.78 10.10 -4.84
N LYS A 373 30.39 10.22 -3.57
CA LYS A 373 31.12 11.03 -2.60
C LYS A 373 32.48 10.39 -2.36
N ARG A 374 33.55 11.19 -2.36
CA ARG A 374 34.83 10.72 -1.83
C ARG A 374 34.62 10.47 -0.35
N MET A 375 34.78 9.22 0.08
CA MET A 375 34.90 8.94 1.51
C MET A 375 36.11 9.74 2.02
N SER A 376 35.89 10.69 2.92
CA SER A 376 36.97 11.20 3.74
C SER A 376 37.51 10.00 4.51
N ALA A 377 38.80 9.70 4.36
CA ALA A 377 39.48 8.84 5.32
C ALA A 377 39.20 9.45 6.70
N ALA A 378 38.65 8.66 7.62
CA ALA A 378 38.42 9.11 8.98
C ALA A 378 39.79 9.47 9.58
N ALA A 379 39.89 10.68 10.11
CA ALA A 379 41.06 11.20 10.80
C ALA A 379 41.01 10.85 12.29
#